data_AF-A0A645DVK2-F1
#
_entry.id   AF-A0A645DVK2-F1
#
_cell.length_a   1.000
_cell.length_b   1.000
_cell.length_c   1.000
_cell.angle_alpha   90.00
_cell.angle_beta   90.00
_cell.angle_gamma   90.00
#
_symmetry.space_group_name_H-M   'P 1'
#
loop_
_entity.id
_entity.type
_entity.pdbx_description
1 polymer ?
#
loop_
_entity_poly.entity_id
_entity_poly.type
_entity_poly.pdbx_seq_one_letter_code
_entity_poly.pdbx_strand_id
1 'polypeptide(L)'
;MHERRGQDKPFFLSLHFTAPHWPWEGPDDEHVAHSIKDLFHYDGGSLKKYGEIVEALDKAVGQVLQALDDSGLGDNTIVIFTSDNGGERFSKTWPFTGQKTELLEGGIRVPTLLRWSARIQPQVQEQVTASFDWLPTLLAAAGARPHPDFPSDGQNILPILEGTAANTERSLFWRYKSQAQRAVRRGPWKYLKINDNEFLFNVEEDARERANLKEHQPEIFAGLRRQWEEWNEQLLPITAESYSHGLSPDIQADRYVPARLSQG
;
A
#
# COMPACT_ATOMS: atom_id res chain seq x y z
N MET A 1 -20.77 26.44 21.41
CA MET A 1 -21.77 25.84 20.51
C MET A 1 -21.22 25.97 19.09
N HIS A 2 -20.60 24.93 18.55
CA HIS A 2 -20.19 24.93 17.14
C HIS A 2 -21.41 24.56 16.30
N GLU A 3 -21.79 25.43 15.37
CA GLU A 3 -22.85 25.18 14.40
C GLU A 3 -22.53 23.89 13.62
N ARG A 4 -23.31 22.83 13.86
CA ARG A 4 -23.30 21.62 13.05
C ARG A 4 -23.90 22.00 11.70
N ARG A 5 -23.07 22.03 10.66
CA ARG A 5 -23.48 22.26 9.26
C ARG A 5 -24.64 21.31 8.92
N GLY A 6 -25.69 21.84 8.27
CA GLY A 6 -26.94 21.11 7.99
C GLY A 6 -26.72 19.73 7.40
N GLN A 7 -27.45 18.74 7.92
CA GLN A 7 -27.34 17.30 7.66
C GLN A 7 -27.75 16.87 6.24
N ASP A 8 -28.06 17.80 5.34
CA ASP A 8 -28.73 17.51 4.06
C ASP A 8 -27.78 17.15 2.91
N LYS A 9 -26.45 17.22 3.09
CA LYS A 9 -25.47 16.87 2.05
C LYS A 9 -24.46 15.84 2.54
N PRO A 10 -24.17 14.79 1.75
CA PRO A 10 -23.09 13.85 2.08
C PRO A 10 -21.74 14.58 2.04
N PHE A 11 -20.74 14.04 2.74
CA PHE A 11 -19.37 14.55 2.75
C PHE A 11 -18.39 13.50 2.24
N PHE A 12 -17.22 13.99 1.80
CA PHE A 12 -16.03 13.19 1.55
C PHE A 12 -14.88 13.84 2.31
N LEU A 13 -14.10 13.04 3.04
CA LEU A 13 -12.93 13.47 3.77
C LEU A 13 -11.77 12.54 3.40
N SER A 14 -10.69 13.11 2.88
CA SER A 14 -9.42 12.42 2.70
C SER A 14 -8.44 12.92 3.78
N LEU A 15 -8.18 12.07 4.76
CA LEU A 15 -7.34 12.41 5.92
C LEU A 15 -5.99 11.70 5.80
N HIS A 16 -4.93 12.48 5.53
CA HIS A 16 -3.58 11.97 5.31
C HIS A 16 -2.70 12.27 6.52
N PHE A 17 -2.61 11.32 7.45
CA PHE A 17 -1.61 11.39 8.51
C PHE A 17 -0.22 11.18 7.92
N THR A 18 0.75 11.96 8.38
CA THR A 18 2.17 11.74 8.09
C THR A 18 2.78 10.67 9.02
N ALA A 19 2.17 10.42 10.17
CA ALA A 19 2.53 9.32 11.05
C ALA A 19 2.36 7.95 10.34
N PRO A 20 3.28 6.98 10.50
CA PRO A 20 4.48 7.00 11.33
C PRO A 20 5.77 7.28 10.53
N HIS A 21 5.70 8.12 9.49
CA HIS A 21 6.86 8.47 8.68
C HIS A 21 7.96 9.14 9.53
N TRP A 22 9.21 8.94 9.12
CA TRP A 22 10.36 9.60 9.71
C TRP A 22 10.32 11.10 9.42
N PRO A 23 10.82 11.98 10.32
CA PRO A 23 11.85 11.80 11.36
C PRO A 23 11.47 11.14 12.70
N TRP A 24 10.29 10.53 12.84
CA TRP A 24 9.81 9.86 14.06
C TRP A 24 9.76 10.80 15.26
N GLU A 25 8.92 11.80 15.12
CA GLU A 25 8.61 12.80 16.15
C GLU A 25 7.20 12.55 16.68
N GLY A 26 7.07 12.43 17.99
CA GLY A 26 5.79 12.46 18.68
C GLY A 26 5.34 13.88 18.98
N PRO A 27 4.11 14.05 19.52
CA PRO A 27 3.56 15.37 19.86
C PRO A 27 4.42 16.22 20.80
N ASP A 28 5.26 15.60 21.63
CA ASP A 28 6.10 16.27 22.62
C ASP A 28 7.56 16.50 22.14
N ASP A 29 7.86 16.20 20.87
CA ASP A 29 9.24 16.22 20.32
C ASP A 29 9.56 17.49 19.49
N GLU A 30 8.88 18.63 19.74
CA GLU A 30 9.10 19.89 18.99
C GLU A 30 10.57 20.33 18.93
N HIS A 31 11.33 20.09 20.00
CA HIS A 31 12.76 20.37 20.05
C HIS A 31 13.58 19.59 19.01
N VAL A 32 13.15 18.38 18.64
CA VAL A 32 13.79 17.56 17.59
C VAL A 32 13.53 18.21 16.24
N ALA A 33 12.29 18.63 15.97
CA ALA A 33 11.91 19.28 14.71
C ALA A 33 12.75 20.52 14.40
N HIS A 34 13.10 21.30 15.42
CA HIS A 34 13.98 22.47 15.27
C HIS A 34 15.44 22.13 14.91
N SER A 35 15.89 20.89 15.13
CA SER A 35 17.25 20.45 14.81
C SER A 35 17.38 19.86 13.39
N ILE A 36 16.26 19.48 12.77
CA ILE A 36 16.22 18.81 11.47
C ILE A 36 16.32 19.84 10.36
N LYS A 37 17.24 19.61 9.43
CA LYS A 37 17.53 20.52 8.31
C LYS A 37 16.84 20.14 7.01
N ASP A 38 16.54 18.85 6.83
CA ASP A 38 15.82 18.32 5.69
C ASP A 38 15.04 17.05 6.08
N LEU A 39 14.14 16.60 5.20
CA LEU A 39 13.29 15.43 5.45
C LEU A 39 14.06 14.11 5.45
N PHE A 40 15.32 14.09 5.00
CA PHE A 40 16.19 12.91 4.93
C PHE A 40 16.99 12.71 6.24
N HIS A 41 16.27 12.69 7.36
CA HIS A 41 16.80 12.45 8.72
C HIS A 41 17.03 10.95 9.04
N TYR A 42 18.23 10.43 8.76
CA TYR A 42 18.55 9.01 8.91
C TYR A 42 19.09 8.58 10.28
N ASP A 43 19.42 9.50 11.17
CA ASP A 43 20.02 9.25 12.48
C ASP A 43 19.04 9.26 13.66
N GLY A 44 17.73 9.40 13.38
CA GLY A 44 16.67 9.41 14.39
C GLY A 44 15.87 8.11 14.57
N GLY A 45 15.00 8.15 15.59
CA GLY A 45 13.96 7.15 15.86
C GLY A 45 14.41 5.93 16.68
N SER A 46 13.43 5.15 17.11
CA SER A 46 13.61 3.85 17.77
C SER A 46 12.32 3.04 17.67
N LEU A 47 12.36 1.74 17.95
CA LEU A 47 11.14 0.93 18.06
C LEU A 47 10.15 1.49 19.08
N LYS A 48 10.66 2.02 20.21
CA LYS A 48 9.83 2.65 21.24
C LYS A 48 9.14 3.90 20.69
N LYS A 49 9.91 4.80 20.06
CA LYS A 49 9.38 6.05 19.48
C LYS A 49 8.39 5.78 18.35
N TYR A 50 8.66 4.80 17.49
CA TYR A 50 7.73 4.34 16.46
C TYR A 50 6.40 3.88 17.08
N GLY A 51 6.45 3.09 18.16
CA GLY A 51 5.26 2.68 18.92
C GLY A 51 4.47 3.86 19.47
N GLU A 52 5.15 4.83 20.10
CA GLU A 52 4.53 6.07 20.61
C GLU A 52 3.75 6.83 19.52
N ILE A 53 4.31 6.94 18.32
CA ILE A 53 3.69 7.63 17.18
C ILE A 53 2.49 6.85 16.64
N VAL A 54 2.60 5.52 16.56
CA VAL A 54 1.47 4.67 16.14
C VAL A 54 0.33 4.73 17.16
N GLU A 55 0.62 4.77 18.46
CA GLU A 55 -0.41 4.98 19.49
C GLU A 55 -1.05 6.37 19.41
N ALA A 56 -0.29 7.40 19.07
CA ALA A 56 -0.84 8.74 18.84
C ALA A 56 -1.77 8.77 17.61
N LEU A 57 -1.38 8.09 16.53
CA LEU A 57 -2.21 7.91 15.34
C LEU A 57 -3.52 7.18 15.68
N ASP A 58 -3.45 6.09 16.42
CA ASP A 58 -4.62 5.32 16.85
C ASP A 58 -5.60 6.20 17.66
N LYS A 59 -5.10 6.97 18.63
CA LYS A 59 -5.90 7.94 19.39
C LYS A 59 -6.55 8.99 18.48
N ALA A 60 -5.83 9.52 17.49
CA ALA A 60 -6.37 10.50 16.55
C ALA A 60 -7.47 9.91 15.65
N VAL A 61 -7.32 8.66 15.20
CA VAL A 61 -8.38 7.93 14.49
C VAL A 61 -9.59 7.73 15.40
N GLY A 62 -9.37 7.36 16.66
CA GLY A 62 -10.43 7.24 17.67
C GLY A 62 -11.25 8.52 17.85
N GLN A 63 -10.61 9.69 17.82
CA GLN A 63 -11.30 10.98 17.88
C GLN A 63 -12.21 11.22 16.67
N VAL A 64 -11.79 10.81 15.47
CA VAL A 64 -12.61 10.91 14.24
C VAL A 64 -13.83 9.99 14.36
N LEU A 65 -13.63 8.74 14.79
CA LEU A 65 -14.72 7.79 14.97
C LEU A 65 -15.72 8.26 16.03
N GLN A 66 -15.24 8.76 17.17
CA GLN A 66 -16.10 9.33 18.21
C GLN A 66 -16.90 10.52 17.69
N ALA A 67 -16.30 11.40 16.89
CA ALA A 67 -17.01 12.54 16.29
C ALA A 67 -18.12 12.10 15.32
N LEU A 68 -17.92 11.00 14.57
CA LEU A 68 -18.96 10.41 13.72
C LEU A 68 -20.11 9.83 14.55
N ASP A 69 -19.79 9.15 15.65
CA ASP A 69 -20.80 8.55 16.53
C ASP A 69 -21.60 9.66 17.29
N ASP A 70 -20.92 10.68 17.84
CA ASP A 70 -21.53 11.83 18.55
C ASP A 70 -22.40 12.73 17.64
N SER A 71 -22.20 12.64 16.34
CA SER A 71 -23.00 13.34 15.32
C SER A 71 -24.14 12.48 14.76
N GLY A 72 -24.22 11.20 15.15
CA GLY A 72 -25.21 10.26 14.62
C GLY A 72 -24.95 9.83 13.17
N LEU A 73 -23.73 10.04 12.66
CA LEU A 73 -23.35 9.74 11.27
C LEU A 73 -22.58 8.42 11.13
N GLY A 74 -22.19 7.78 12.24
CA GLY A 74 -21.33 6.60 12.27
C GLY A 74 -21.79 5.43 11.40
N ASP A 75 -23.07 5.08 11.44
CA ASP A 75 -23.58 3.90 10.71
C ASP A 75 -23.60 4.09 9.19
N ASN A 76 -23.92 5.30 8.73
CA ASN A 76 -24.05 5.63 7.31
C ASN A 76 -22.81 6.39 6.77
N THR A 77 -21.66 6.19 7.40
CA THR A 77 -20.37 6.68 6.90
C THR A 77 -19.50 5.48 6.53
N ILE A 78 -18.90 5.52 5.34
CA ILE A 78 -17.86 4.56 4.95
C ILE A 78 -16.53 5.10 5.49
N VAL A 79 -15.91 4.36 6.42
CA VAL A 79 -14.57 4.66 6.92
C VAL A 79 -13.61 3.62 6.37
N ILE A 80 -12.58 4.08 5.66
CA ILE A 80 -11.50 3.24 5.15
C ILE A 80 -10.21 3.69 5.83
N PHE A 81 -9.53 2.76 6.50
CA PHE A 81 -8.20 2.97 7.05
C PHE A 81 -7.21 2.10 6.28
N THR A 82 -6.15 2.70 5.74
CA THR A 82 -5.12 1.98 4.99
C THR A 82 -3.77 2.71 5.08
N SER A 83 -2.74 2.16 4.45
CA SER A 83 -1.42 2.78 4.31
C SER A 83 -1.09 2.96 2.82
N ASP A 84 -0.21 3.91 2.51
CA ASP A 84 0.21 4.23 1.14
C ASP A 84 1.25 3.24 0.59
N ASN A 85 2.09 2.67 1.47
CA ASN A 85 3.07 1.64 1.15
C ASN A 85 3.41 0.78 2.39
N GLY A 86 4.22 -0.26 2.18
CA GLY A 86 4.83 -1.02 3.26
C GLY A 86 5.64 -0.15 4.22
N GLY A 87 5.81 -0.61 5.45
CA GLY A 87 6.59 0.08 6.47
C GLY A 87 8.09 0.12 6.18
N GLU A 88 8.86 0.87 6.96
CA GLU A 88 10.32 1.01 6.82
C GLU A 88 10.99 0.94 8.21
N ARG A 89 12.25 0.47 8.27
CA ARG A 89 13.13 0.46 9.46
C ARG A 89 12.50 -0.14 10.72
N PHE A 90 11.82 0.68 11.53
CA PHE A 90 11.21 0.27 12.81
C PHE A 90 9.85 -0.38 12.63
N SER A 91 9.25 -0.30 11.44
CA SER A 91 8.02 -1.01 11.14
C SER A 91 8.23 -2.52 11.09
N LYS A 92 7.19 -3.27 11.45
CA LYS A 92 7.18 -4.74 11.37
C LYS A 92 6.20 -5.17 10.29
N THR A 93 6.71 -5.66 9.17
CA THR A 93 5.91 -6.14 8.03
C THR A 93 5.61 -7.64 8.09
N TRP A 94 5.77 -8.28 9.26
CA TRP A 94 5.55 -9.72 9.44
C TRP A 94 4.13 -10.15 9.01
N PRO A 95 3.97 -11.29 8.30
CA PRO A 95 4.98 -12.28 7.95
C PRO A 95 5.77 -11.97 6.67
N PHE A 96 5.53 -10.84 6.02
CA PHE A 96 6.07 -10.55 4.71
C PHE A 96 7.57 -10.22 4.73
N THR A 97 8.20 -10.32 3.56
CA THR A 97 9.58 -9.87 3.33
C THR A 97 9.57 -8.55 2.59
N GLY A 98 10.60 -7.75 2.80
CA GLY A 98 10.75 -6.44 2.18
C GLY A 98 9.99 -5.35 2.92
N GLN A 99 10.15 -4.14 2.42
CA GLN A 99 9.71 -2.90 3.06
C GLN A 99 9.49 -1.81 2.00
N LYS A 100 9.21 -0.58 2.43
CA LYS A 100 9.11 0.60 1.56
C LYS A 100 10.24 0.63 0.52
N THR A 101 9.92 1.05 -0.70
CA THR A 101 10.78 1.06 -1.91
C THR A 101 10.98 -0.28 -2.61
N GLU A 102 10.36 -1.36 -2.12
CA GLU A 102 10.45 -2.70 -2.73
C GLU A 102 9.10 -3.21 -3.21
N LEU A 103 9.13 -4.03 -4.26
CA LEU A 103 7.93 -4.72 -4.79
C LEU A 103 7.70 -6.11 -4.17
N LEU A 104 8.48 -6.47 -3.15
CA LEU A 104 8.19 -7.61 -2.25
C LEU A 104 6.91 -7.33 -1.45
N GLU A 105 6.24 -8.36 -0.94
CA GLU A 105 4.94 -8.24 -0.25
C GLU A 105 5.00 -7.23 0.89
N GLY A 106 6.09 -7.17 1.66
CA GLY A 106 6.23 -6.23 2.77
C GLY A 106 6.35 -4.76 2.34
N GLY A 107 6.60 -4.49 1.06
CA GLY A 107 6.64 -3.14 0.49
C GLY A 107 5.33 -2.68 -0.15
N ILE A 108 4.44 -3.60 -0.54
CA ILE A 108 3.21 -3.28 -1.29
C ILE A 108 1.91 -3.78 -0.63
N ARG A 109 1.99 -4.73 0.31
CA ARG A 109 0.82 -5.26 1.02
C ARG A 109 0.65 -4.50 2.33
N VAL A 110 -0.46 -3.77 2.42
CA VAL A 110 -0.76 -2.83 3.51
C VAL A 110 -1.98 -3.26 4.31
N PRO A 111 -2.06 -2.91 5.60
CA PRO A 111 -3.30 -3.07 6.36
C PRO A 111 -4.41 -2.28 5.70
N THR A 112 -5.61 -2.86 5.62
CA THR A 112 -6.80 -2.20 5.09
C THR A 112 -8.00 -2.62 5.92
N LEU A 113 -8.68 -1.64 6.51
CA LEU A 113 -9.90 -1.83 7.29
C LEU A 113 -11.01 -0.99 6.68
N LEU A 114 -12.23 -1.52 6.64
CA LEU A 114 -13.41 -0.81 6.16
C LEU A 114 -14.56 -1.00 7.15
N ARG A 115 -15.22 0.10 7.52
CA ARG A 115 -16.47 0.12 8.31
C ARG A 115 -17.56 0.83 7.51
N TRP A 116 -18.72 0.18 7.36
CA TRP A 116 -19.97 0.80 6.91
C TRP A 116 -21.16 0.02 7.48
N SER A 117 -21.43 0.21 8.77
CA SER A 117 -22.33 -0.66 9.55
C SER A 117 -23.77 -0.69 9.04
N ALA A 118 -24.23 0.35 8.34
CA ALA A 118 -25.56 0.36 7.72
C ALA A 118 -25.71 -0.65 6.57
N ARG A 119 -24.62 -1.16 5.98
CA ARG A 119 -24.68 -2.04 4.80
C ARG A 119 -23.77 -3.26 4.86
N ILE A 120 -22.59 -3.15 5.46
CA ILE A 120 -21.56 -4.19 5.42
C ILE A 120 -21.49 -4.85 6.79
N GLN A 121 -21.72 -6.17 6.81
CA GLN A 121 -21.56 -6.99 8.02
C GLN A 121 -20.07 -7.20 8.34
N PRO A 122 -19.72 -7.37 9.63
CA PRO A 122 -18.36 -7.73 10.03
C PRO A 122 -17.87 -9.00 9.33
N GLN A 123 -16.73 -8.91 8.66
CA GLN A 123 -16.17 -10.01 7.86
C GLN A 123 -14.66 -9.84 7.66
N VAL A 124 -14.02 -10.92 7.20
CA VAL A 124 -12.70 -10.88 6.57
C VAL A 124 -12.91 -11.14 5.09
N GLN A 125 -12.36 -10.27 4.24
CA GLN A 125 -12.49 -10.39 2.79
C GLN A 125 -11.12 -10.69 2.16
N GLU A 126 -11.08 -11.71 1.31
CA GLU A 126 -9.88 -12.21 0.62
C GLU A 126 -9.72 -11.67 -0.80
N GLN A 127 -10.71 -10.94 -1.33
CA GLN A 127 -10.62 -10.28 -2.62
C GLN A 127 -9.31 -9.49 -2.73
N VAL A 128 -8.53 -9.78 -3.76
CA VAL A 128 -7.32 -9.03 -4.07
C VAL A 128 -7.72 -7.62 -4.53
N THR A 129 -7.24 -6.62 -3.80
CA THR A 129 -7.55 -5.20 -4.02
C THR A 129 -6.28 -4.37 -4.21
N ALA A 130 -6.45 -3.19 -4.77
CA ALA A 130 -5.45 -2.14 -4.86
C ALA A 130 -6.06 -0.78 -4.48
N SER A 131 -5.25 0.20 -4.06
CA SER A 131 -5.75 1.50 -3.57
C SER A 131 -6.62 2.24 -4.59
N PHE A 132 -6.41 2.01 -5.88
CA PHE A 132 -7.21 2.63 -6.95
C PHE A 132 -8.60 2.00 -7.13
N ASP A 133 -8.91 0.87 -6.47
CA ASP A 133 -10.26 0.29 -6.45
C ASP A 133 -11.24 1.14 -5.61
N TRP A 134 -10.73 1.99 -4.71
CA TRP A 134 -11.57 2.85 -3.89
C TRP A 134 -12.33 3.88 -4.71
N LEU A 135 -11.76 4.40 -5.79
CA LEU A 135 -12.42 5.38 -6.65
C LEU A 135 -13.76 4.86 -7.20
N PRO A 136 -13.80 3.78 -7.99
CA PRO A 136 -15.07 3.27 -8.53
C PRO A 136 -15.99 2.71 -7.44
N THR A 137 -15.43 2.17 -6.34
CA THR A 137 -16.21 1.62 -5.22
C THR A 137 -16.96 2.71 -4.46
N LEU A 138 -16.28 3.81 -4.12
CA LEU A 138 -16.89 4.95 -3.42
C LEU A 138 -17.87 5.71 -4.31
N LEU A 139 -17.58 5.84 -5.61
CA LEU A 139 -18.55 6.40 -6.56
C LEU A 139 -19.82 5.55 -6.63
N ALA A 140 -19.69 4.23 -6.71
CA ALA A 140 -20.84 3.32 -6.72
C ALA A 140 -21.65 3.43 -5.42
N ALA A 141 -20.99 3.50 -4.26
CA ALA A 141 -21.66 3.70 -2.98
C ALA A 141 -22.43 5.03 -2.91
N ALA A 142 -21.92 6.08 -3.57
CA ALA A 142 -22.59 7.38 -3.72
C ALA A 142 -23.67 7.40 -4.83
N GLY A 143 -23.93 6.29 -5.51
CA GLY A 143 -24.88 6.22 -6.63
C GLY A 143 -24.36 6.82 -7.95
N ALA A 144 -23.05 7.06 -8.05
CA ALA A 144 -22.37 7.61 -9.21
C ALA A 144 -21.54 6.53 -9.95
N ARG A 145 -20.89 6.94 -11.05
CA ARG A 145 -19.98 6.11 -11.85
C ARG A 145 -18.75 6.93 -12.25
N PRO A 146 -17.59 6.30 -12.51
CA PRO A 146 -16.46 6.99 -13.13
C PRO A 146 -16.88 7.67 -14.43
N HIS A 147 -16.24 8.80 -14.74
CA HIS A 147 -16.49 9.51 -15.98
C HIS A 147 -16.04 8.65 -17.18
N PRO A 148 -16.85 8.53 -18.26
CA PRO A 148 -16.52 7.64 -19.38
C PRO A 148 -15.21 8.02 -20.09
N ASP A 149 -14.89 9.31 -20.17
CA ASP A 149 -13.64 9.79 -20.79
C ASP A 149 -12.40 9.61 -19.91
N PHE A 150 -12.59 9.26 -18.63
CA PHE A 150 -11.51 9.06 -17.66
C PHE A 150 -11.73 7.72 -16.93
N PRO A 151 -11.58 6.59 -17.65
CA PRO A 151 -11.79 5.28 -17.07
C PRO A 151 -10.84 5.05 -15.90
N SER A 152 -11.34 4.38 -14.88
CA SER A 152 -10.55 3.97 -13.71
C SER A 152 -9.90 2.62 -13.98
N ASP A 153 -8.63 2.46 -13.59
CA ASP A 153 -7.95 1.15 -13.56
C ASP A 153 -8.47 0.24 -12.44
N GLY A 154 -9.15 0.82 -11.45
CA GLY A 154 -9.78 0.11 -10.35
C GLY A 154 -11.07 -0.61 -10.71
N GLN A 155 -11.39 -1.63 -9.90
CA GLN A 155 -12.64 -2.38 -9.96
C GLN A 155 -13.56 -1.96 -8.82
N ASN A 156 -14.86 -1.86 -9.11
CA ASN A 156 -15.87 -1.68 -8.06
C ASN A 156 -16.01 -2.99 -7.27
N ILE A 157 -15.52 -3.00 -6.04
CA ILE A 157 -15.59 -4.17 -5.16
C ILE A 157 -16.80 -4.15 -4.21
N LEU A 158 -17.66 -3.13 -4.27
CA LEU A 158 -18.81 -3.02 -3.37
C LEU A 158 -19.73 -4.25 -3.39
N PRO A 159 -20.07 -4.85 -4.56
CA PRO A 159 -20.91 -6.06 -4.58
C PRO A 159 -20.26 -7.24 -3.84
N ILE A 160 -18.93 -7.35 -3.86
CA ILE A 160 -18.18 -8.38 -3.14
C ILE A 160 -18.26 -8.12 -1.62
N LEU A 161 -18.08 -6.87 -1.21
CA LEU A 161 -18.18 -6.47 0.20
C LEU A 161 -19.60 -6.65 0.77
N GLU A 162 -20.64 -6.44 -0.06
CA GLU A 162 -22.04 -6.69 0.28
C GLU A 162 -22.44 -8.17 0.20
N GLY A 163 -21.52 -9.07 -0.22
CA GLY A 163 -21.78 -10.50 -0.36
C GLY A 163 -22.74 -10.86 -1.52
N THR A 164 -22.93 -9.94 -2.47
CA THR A 164 -23.80 -10.13 -3.64
C THR A 164 -23.03 -10.58 -4.88
N ALA A 165 -21.69 -10.62 -4.80
CA ALA A 165 -20.80 -11.16 -5.82
C ALA A 165 -19.69 -12.00 -5.19
N ALA A 166 -19.19 -12.99 -5.93
CA ALA A 166 -18.03 -13.79 -5.54
C ALA A 166 -16.73 -13.03 -5.79
N ASN A 167 -15.65 -13.48 -5.16
CA ASN A 167 -14.30 -12.98 -5.43
C ASN A 167 -13.91 -13.23 -6.89
N THR A 168 -13.22 -12.26 -7.47
CA THR A 168 -12.74 -12.30 -8.85
C THR A 168 -11.22 -12.38 -8.86
N GLU A 169 -10.69 -13.28 -9.67
CA GLU A 169 -9.27 -13.29 -10.00
C GLU A 169 -8.95 -12.09 -10.89
N ARG A 170 -7.84 -11.42 -10.61
CA ARG A 170 -7.33 -10.31 -11.41
C ARG A 170 -5.82 -10.28 -11.41
N SER A 171 -5.25 -9.63 -12.42
CA SER A 171 -3.84 -9.27 -12.45
C SER A 171 -3.64 -7.86 -11.89
N LEU A 172 -2.66 -7.70 -11.02
CA LEU A 172 -2.15 -6.40 -10.58
C LEU A 172 -0.68 -6.27 -11.03
N PHE A 173 -0.29 -5.07 -11.43
CA PHE A 173 1.00 -4.79 -12.07
C PHE A 173 1.71 -3.65 -11.36
N TRP A 174 3.03 -3.77 -11.22
CA TRP A 174 3.89 -2.76 -10.63
C TRP A 174 5.14 -2.55 -11.47
N ARG A 175 5.59 -1.30 -11.55
CA ARG A 175 6.90 -0.91 -12.07
C ARG A 175 7.52 0.11 -11.13
N TYR A 176 8.81 -0.04 -10.84
CA TYR A 176 9.53 0.88 -9.95
C TYR A 176 10.92 1.16 -10.51
N LYS A 177 11.29 2.44 -10.65
CA LYS A 177 12.55 2.83 -11.32
C LYS A 177 13.78 2.38 -10.52
N SER A 178 13.78 2.57 -9.20
CA SER A 178 14.87 2.13 -8.33
C SER A 178 15.04 0.61 -8.42
N GLN A 179 16.27 0.18 -8.69
CA GLN A 179 16.63 -1.23 -8.92
C GLN A 179 15.84 -1.89 -10.07
N ALA A 180 15.30 -1.09 -11.02
CA ALA A 180 14.55 -1.56 -12.19
C ALA A 180 13.50 -2.63 -11.87
N GLN A 181 12.77 -2.45 -10.75
CA GLN A 181 11.87 -3.48 -10.23
C GLN A 181 10.59 -3.58 -11.03
N ARG A 182 10.06 -4.80 -11.10
CA ARG A 182 8.83 -5.16 -11.80
C ARG A 182 8.10 -6.22 -11.00
N ALA A 183 6.78 -6.16 -10.94
CA ALA A 183 6.00 -7.25 -10.38
C ALA A 183 4.65 -7.41 -11.06
N VAL A 184 4.17 -8.66 -11.10
CA VAL A 184 2.79 -9.01 -11.45
C VAL A 184 2.29 -9.99 -10.43
N ARG A 185 1.09 -9.77 -9.89
CA ARG A 185 0.37 -10.78 -9.12
C ARG A 185 -0.90 -11.18 -9.84
N ARG A 186 -1.15 -12.48 -10.00
CA ARG A 186 -2.42 -13.04 -10.45
C ARG A 186 -2.71 -14.33 -9.68
N GLY A 187 -3.83 -14.35 -8.95
CA GLY A 187 -4.15 -15.43 -8.02
C GLY A 187 -3.02 -15.60 -6.97
N PRO A 188 -2.56 -16.83 -6.71
CA PRO A 188 -1.46 -17.08 -5.77
C PRO A 188 -0.09 -16.72 -6.35
N TRP A 189 0.02 -16.54 -7.66
CA TRP A 189 1.33 -16.41 -8.33
C TRP A 189 1.78 -14.97 -8.42
N LYS A 190 3.06 -14.76 -8.12
CA LYS A 190 3.72 -13.46 -8.24
C LYS A 190 5.04 -13.57 -9.02
N TYR A 191 5.12 -12.88 -10.15
CA TYR A 191 6.38 -12.58 -10.82
C TYR A 191 7.02 -11.36 -10.15
N LEU A 192 8.33 -11.42 -9.94
CA LEU A 192 9.12 -10.31 -9.39
C LEU A 192 10.46 -10.21 -10.14
N LYS A 193 10.85 -8.98 -10.47
CA LYS A 193 12.20 -8.63 -10.93
C LYS A 193 12.79 -7.57 -10.03
N ILE A 194 14.05 -7.76 -9.62
CA ILE A 194 14.87 -6.77 -8.91
C ILE A 194 16.27 -6.80 -9.52
N ASN A 195 16.72 -5.67 -10.06
CA ASN A 195 17.86 -5.61 -10.98
C ASN A 195 17.68 -6.69 -12.06
N ASP A 196 18.72 -7.44 -12.41
CA ASP A 196 18.64 -8.48 -13.44
C ASP A 196 18.10 -9.83 -12.93
N ASN A 197 17.73 -9.91 -11.64
CA ASN A 197 17.23 -11.16 -11.06
C ASN A 197 15.71 -11.24 -11.20
N GLU A 198 15.25 -12.39 -11.68
CA GLU A 198 13.83 -12.70 -11.84
C GLU A 198 13.43 -13.90 -10.96
N PHE A 199 12.21 -13.82 -10.45
CA PHE A 199 11.64 -14.76 -9.49
C PHE A 199 10.18 -15.07 -9.80
N LEU A 200 9.74 -16.24 -9.37
CA LEU A 200 8.33 -16.62 -9.28
C LEU A 200 8.05 -17.14 -7.88
N PHE A 201 6.99 -16.66 -7.25
CA PHE A 201 6.54 -17.11 -5.93
C PHE A 201 5.07 -17.51 -5.96
N ASN A 202 4.69 -18.46 -5.11
CA ASN A 202 3.31 -18.63 -4.66
C ASN A 202 3.16 -17.86 -3.34
N VAL A 203 2.54 -16.69 -3.36
CA VAL A 203 2.47 -15.78 -2.19
C VAL A 203 1.41 -16.15 -1.16
N GLU A 204 0.55 -17.12 -1.47
CA GLU A 204 -0.43 -17.66 -0.52
C GLU A 204 0.19 -18.78 0.32
N GLU A 205 1.03 -19.61 -0.27
CA GLU A 205 1.80 -20.66 0.42
C GLU A 205 3.11 -20.14 1.02
N ASP A 206 3.73 -19.15 0.37
CA ASP A 206 5.00 -18.55 0.75
C ASP A 206 4.89 -17.01 0.78
N ALA A 207 4.20 -16.50 1.80
CA ALA A 207 4.09 -15.06 2.07
C ALA A 207 5.46 -14.37 2.30
N ARG A 208 6.53 -15.14 2.47
CA ARG A 208 7.88 -14.64 2.71
C ARG A 208 8.70 -14.55 1.43
N GLU A 209 8.21 -15.02 0.30
CA GLU A 209 8.88 -14.95 -1.00
C GLU A 209 10.31 -15.55 -0.94
N ARG A 210 10.42 -16.77 -0.42
CA ARG A 210 11.70 -17.48 -0.19
C ARG A 210 11.97 -18.58 -1.21
N ALA A 211 10.93 -19.26 -1.68
CA ALA A 211 11.05 -20.34 -2.65
C ALA A 211 10.90 -19.78 -4.07
N ASN A 212 12.01 -19.56 -4.78
CA ASN A 212 11.95 -19.18 -6.20
C ASN A 212 11.53 -20.39 -7.05
N LEU A 213 10.31 -20.38 -7.54
CA LEU A 213 9.69 -21.46 -8.28
C LEU A 213 9.86 -21.35 -9.81
N LYS A 214 10.61 -20.37 -10.32
CA LYS A 214 10.66 -20.10 -11.78
C LYS A 214 11.11 -21.30 -12.61
N GLU A 215 12.06 -22.09 -12.12
CA GLU A 215 12.58 -23.28 -12.81
C GLU A 215 11.63 -24.48 -12.66
N HIS A 216 10.83 -24.51 -11.60
CA HIS A 216 9.85 -25.57 -11.33
C HIS A 216 8.50 -25.31 -12.02
N GLN A 217 8.19 -24.04 -12.31
CA GLN A 217 6.95 -23.58 -12.93
C GLN A 217 7.24 -22.61 -14.10
N PRO A 218 8.00 -23.05 -15.13
CA PRO A 218 8.50 -22.16 -16.19
C PRO A 218 7.40 -21.55 -17.05
N GLU A 219 6.29 -22.27 -17.25
CA GLU A 219 5.15 -21.78 -18.03
C GLU A 219 4.43 -20.62 -17.33
N ILE A 220 4.21 -20.75 -16.02
CA ILE A 220 3.60 -19.69 -15.19
C ILE A 220 4.52 -18.48 -15.15
N PHE A 221 5.82 -18.70 -14.92
CA PHE A 221 6.82 -17.64 -14.93
C PHE A 221 6.82 -16.87 -16.26
N ALA A 222 6.95 -17.56 -17.38
CA ALA A 222 6.96 -16.95 -18.71
C ALA A 222 5.63 -16.23 -19.02
N GLY A 223 4.50 -16.80 -18.60
CA GLY A 223 3.18 -16.21 -18.79
C GLY A 223 2.98 -14.90 -18.01
N LEU A 224 3.42 -14.84 -16.76
CA LEU A 224 3.33 -13.60 -15.95
C LEU A 224 4.33 -12.54 -16.40
N ARG A 225 5.55 -12.93 -16.75
CA ARG A 225 6.55 -12.02 -17.32
C ARG A 225 6.02 -11.37 -18.60
N ARG A 226 5.46 -12.16 -19.52
CA ARG A 226 4.88 -11.64 -20.77
C ARG A 226 3.73 -10.68 -20.50
N GLN A 227 2.81 -11.01 -19.59
CA GLN A 227 1.74 -10.09 -19.19
C GLN A 227 2.28 -8.75 -18.66
N TRP A 228 3.37 -8.77 -17.90
CA TRP A 228 4.01 -7.52 -17.45
C TRP A 228 4.53 -6.70 -18.63
N GLU A 229 5.21 -7.35 -19.57
CA GLU A 229 5.79 -6.70 -20.76
C GLU A 229 4.69 -6.05 -21.61
N GLU A 230 3.63 -6.80 -21.92
CA GLU A 230 2.45 -6.34 -22.68
C GLU A 230 1.72 -5.17 -21.98
N TRP A 231 1.60 -5.22 -20.65
CA TRP A 231 1.02 -4.10 -19.89
C TRP A 231 1.92 -2.86 -19.93
N ASN A 232 3.22 -3.03 -19.75
CA ASN A 232 4.15 -1.90 -19.69
C ASN A 232 4.29 -1.18 -21.05
N GLU A 233 4.13 -1.87 -22.17
CA GLU A 233 4.12 -1.27 -23.52
C GLU A 233 3.00 -0.24 -23.73
N GLN A 234 1.91 -0.33 -22.95
CA GLN A 234 0.78 0.60 -23.02
C GLN A 234 1.04 1.88 -22.22
N LEU A 235 2.13 1.93 -21.43
CA LEU A 235 2.42 3.03 -20.53
C LEU A 235 3.52 3.94 -21.07
N LEU A 236 3.54 5.18 -20.61
CA LEU A 236 4.65 6.09 -20.86
C LEU A 236 5.97 5.49 -20.37
N PRO A 237 7.07 5.61 -21.13
CA PRO A 237 8.35 5.04 -20.76
C PRO A 237 8.91 5.70 -19.49
N ILE A 238 9.64 4.93 -18.68
CA ILE A 238 10.44 5.49 -17.57
C ILE A 238 11.64 6.21 -18.19
N THR A 239 11.71 7.53 -17.99
CA THR A 239 12.78 8.37 -18.56
C THR A 239 13.89 8.61 -17.53
N ALA A 240 15.01 9.17 -18.00
CA ALA A 240 16.08 9.65 -17.12
C ALA A 240 15.56 10.67 -16.08
N GLU A 241 14.58 11.49 -16.47
CA GLU A 241 13.97 12.54 -15.64
C GLU A 241 13.00 11.99 -14.57
N SER A 242 12.49 10.78 -14.75
CA SER A 242 11.60 10.16 -13.75
C SER A 242 12.35 9.94 -12.43
N TYR A 243 11.68 10.09 -11.29
CA TYR A 243 12.29 9.85 -9.98
C TYR A 243 11.55 8.75 -9.22
N SER A 244 12.31 7.96 -8.47
CA SER A 244 11.80 7.09 -7.41
C SER A 244 12.79 7.11 -6.27
N HIS A 245 12.30 7.18 -5.04
CA HIS A 245 13.16 7.01 -3.88
C HIS A 245 13.76 5.61 -3.85
N GLY A 246 14.88 5.46 -3.15
CA GLY A 246 15.56 4.19 -2.97
C GLY A 246 16.56 4.32 -1.84
N LEU A 247 16.71 3.24 -1.08
CA LEU A 247 17.64 3.18 0.04
C LEU A 247 18.92 2.50 -0.42
N SER A 248 20.06 3.11 -0.12
CA SER A 248 21.37 2.67 -0.54
C SER A 248 22.15 2.03 0.64
N PRO A 249 23.21 1.26 0.34
CA PRO A 249 24.06 0.62 1.35
C PRO A 249 24.68 1.57 2.38
N ASP A 250 24.88 2.84 2.04
CA ASP A 250 25.40 3.87 2.94
C ASP A 250 24.34 4.38 3.95
N ILE A 251 23.05 4.09 3.71
CA ILE A 251 21.94 4.49 4.58
C ILE A 251 21.45 3.33 5.43
N GLN A 252 21.34 2.13 4.82
CA GLN A 252 20.81 0.94 5.49
C GLN A 252 21.76 -0.25 5.30
N ALA A 253 22.25 -0.79 6.42
CA ALA A 253 23.28 -1.82 6.42
C ALA A 253 22.81 -3.18 5.85
N ASP A 254 21.50 -3.43 5.78
CA ASP A 254 20.91 -4.62 5.17
C ASP A 254 20.78 -4.50 3.64
N ARG A 255 21.05 -3.32 3.07
CA ARG A 255 21.22 -3.10 1.63
C ARG A 255 22.68 -3.34 1.29
N TYR A 256 23.01 -4.56 0.88
CA TYR A 256 24.39 -4.91 0.51
C TYR A 256 24.53 -5.04 -1.01
N VAL A 257 25.57 -4.43 -1.57
CA VAL A 257 26.05 -4.72 -2.92
C VAL A 257 27.32 -5.55 -2.77
N PRO A 258 27.27 -6.88 -2.99
CA PRO A 258 28.47 -7.67 -3.03
C PRO A 258 29.39 -7.10 -4.09
N ALA A 259 30.65 -6.85 -3.74
CA ALA A 259 31.69 -6.68 -4.75
C ALA A 259 31.64 -7.95 -5.61
N ARG A 260 31.09 -7.87 -6.82
CA ARG A 260 31.28 -8.93 -7.80
C ARG A 260 32.79 -8.98 -7.97
N LEU A 261 33.40 -10.10 -7.57
CA LEU A 261 34.78 -10.39 -7.94
C LEU A 261 34.85 -10.10 -9.43
N SER A 262 35.67 -9.12 -9.80
CA SER A 262 36.06 -8.87 -11.17
C SER A 262 36.57 -10.20 -11.71
N GLN A 263 35.74 -10.93 -12.45
CA GLN A 263 36.21 -12.07 -13.21
C GLN A 263 37.09 -11.49 -14.31
N GLY A 264 38.40 -11.62 -14.10
CA GLY A 264 39.39 -11.52 -15.17
C GLY A 264 39.34 -12.76 -16.06
#